data_AF-A0A220UDF2-F1
#
_entry.id   AF-A0A220UDF2-F1
#
_cell.length_a   1.000
_cell.length_b   1.000
_cell.length_c   1.000
_cell.angle_alpha   90.00
_cell.angle_beta   90.00
_cell.angle_gamma   90.00
#
_symmetry.space_group_name_H-M   'P 1'
#
loop_
_entity.id
_entity.type
_entity.pdbx_description
1 polymer ?
#
loop_
_entity_poly.entity_id
_entity_poly.type
_entity_poly.pdbx_seq_one_letter_code
_entity_poly.pdbx_strand_id
1 'polypeptide(L)'
;MSAQSGPGSPSGDGSGAVFFSAAPEPDTTDPVDAAGQGQTGWPWFLPQSGLRRDLLESAADVDQDPAGAAAVYAGIPLVHGAVRLLEHVGEGCEVTSDGALPLADVRALVVSWQLDLGGQELTSMWQVGEVVGPWNALVSGGWLELSSTWVGPGEGMAPAVPQAEEPAAFVRFARALILLLLLDVLKQSPEDGGLFGDPDTFAALMHTVEPEGLLLPAEIRIALDRGLVPEDPGGDPDMDEIQRYWRAQRDLTALAAYGLLSRETSADGQDTSFHGAIEVIVEAFGAQEILSELDEPQ
;
A
#
# COMPACT_ATOMS: atom_id res chain seq x y z
N MET A 1 54.26 -64.29 -5.94
CA MET A 1 54.83 -64.48 -4.59
C MET A 1 54.37 -63.31 -3.73
N SER A 2 53.43 -63.61 -2.82
CA SER A 2 53.30 -63.23 -1.40
C SER A 2 54.16 -62.07 -0.87
N ALA A 3 53.80 -61.26 0.14
CA ALA A 3 52.71 -61.17 1.13
C ALA A 3 52.94 -59.83 1.88
N GLN A 4 51.93 -59.00 2.20
CA GLN A 4 51.02 -59.04 3.36
C GLN A 4 51.67 -58.61 4.70
N SER A 5 51.13 -57.57 5.36
CA SER A 5 50.62 -57.58 6.75
C SER A 5 50.15 -56.17 7.21
N GLY A 6 48.91 -56.10 7.72
CA GLY A 6 48.30 -54.94 8.40
C GLY A 6 48.75 -54.80 9.87
N PRO A 7 47.95 -54.20 10.81
CA PRO A 7 46.51 -54.45 11.01
C PRO A 7 45.63 -53.23 11.46
N GLY A 8 44.30 -53.44 11.48
CA GLY A 8 43.45 -53.11 12.66
C GLY A 8 42.51 -51.90 12.62
N SER A 9 41.21 -52.14 12.34
CA SER A 9 40.07 -51.25 12.64
C SER A 9 39.73 -51.17 14.14
N PRO A 10 38.84 -50.25 14.58
CA PRO A 10 37.43 -50.65 14.71
C PRO A 10 36.38 -49.58 14.34
N SER A 11 35.17 -50.09 14.14
CA SER A 11 33.90 -49.45 13.79
C SER A 11 33.40 -48.39 14.79
N GLY A 12 32.61 -47.44 14.28
CA GLY A 12 31.80 -46.52 15.08
C GLY A 12 30.56 -46.09 14.29
N ASP A 13 29.44 -46.76 14.59
CA ASP A 13 28.08 -46.37 14.27
C ASP A 13 27.78 -44.93 14.72
N GLY A 14 27.00 -44.20 13.94
CA GLY A 14 26.65 -42.81 14.25
C GLY A 14 25.55 -42.27 13.36
N SER A 15 24.45 -43.03 13.24
CA SER A 15 23.17 -42.53 12.74
C SER A 15 22.71 -41.36 13.61
N GLY A 16 22.89 -40.14 13.12
CA GLY A 16 22.44 -38.91 13.78
C GLY A 16 21.09 -38.48 13.23
N ALA A 17 20.04 -39.23 13.58
CA ALA A 17 18.66 -38.77 13.41
C ALA A 17 18.47 -37.49 14.23
N VAL A 18 18.13 -36.38 13.58
CA VAL A 18 17.61 -35.21 14.29
C VAL A 18 16.14 -35.50 14.57
N PHE A 19 15.84 -35.63 15.86
CA PHE A 19 14.54 -35.97 16.40
C PHE A 19 13.50 -34.91 16.00
N PHE A 20 12.39 -35.35 15.39
CA PHE A 20 11.15 -34.59 15.38
C PHE A 20 10.64 -34.50 16.83
N SER A 21 10.79 -33.33 17.45
CA SER A 21 10.13 -33.05 18.73
C SER A 21 8.67 -32.74 18.43
N ALA A 22 7.78 -33.67 18.76
CA ALA A 22 6.35 -33.45 18.72
C ALA A 22 5.98 -32.33 19.70
N ALA A 23 5.40 -31.23 19.18
CA ALA A 23 4.75 -30.24 20.01
C ALA A 23 3.54 -30.89 20.72
N PRO A 24 3.29 -30.59 22.01
CA PRO A 24 2.12 -31.12 22.71
C PRO A 24 0.83 -30.55 22.11
N GLU A 25 -0.19 -31.38 22.01
CA GLU A 25 -1.55 -30.98 21.59
C GLU A 25 -2.09 -29.89 22.53
N PRO A 26 -2.72 -28.82 22.02
CA PRO A 26 -3.32 -27.81 22.86
C PRO A 26 -4.54 -28.39 23.59
N ASP A 27 -4.46 -28.37 24.92
CA ASP A 27 -5.54 -28.72 25.84
C ASP A 27 -6.70 -27.74 25.62
N THR A 28 -7.86 -28.26 25.26
CA THR A 28 -9.06 -27.48 24.96
C THR A 28 -9.83 -27.25 26.25
N THR A 29 -9.55 -26.16 26.96
CA THR A 29 -10.53 -25.54 27.87
C THR A 29 -10.11 -24.11 28.25
N ASP A 30 -10.46 -23.14 27.41
CA ASP A 30 -10.44 -21.74 27.83
C ASP A 30 -11.70 -21.40 28.65
N PRO A 31 -11.55 -20.73 29.81
CA PRO A 31 -12.67 -20.07 30.45
C PRO A 31 -13.04 -18.83 29.61
N VAL A 32 -14.34 -18.67 29.35
CA VAL A 32 -14.90 -17.53 28.62
C VAL A 32 -14.75 -16.27 29.47
N ASP A 33 -13.70 -15.50 29.23
CA ASP A 33 -13.58 -14.13 29.74
C ASP A 33 -14.35 -13.16 28.85
N ALA A 34 -15.40 -12.58 29.44
CA ALA A 34 -16.24 -11.56 28.82
C ALA A 34 -15.59 -10.18 28.94
N ALA A 35 -14.63 -9.88 28.06
CA ALA A 35 -14.20 -8.53 27.69
C ALA A 35 -13.52 -8.57 26.31
N GLY A 36 -14.30 -8.34 25.24
CA GLY A 36 -13.84 -8.40 23.86
C GLY A 36 -12.96 -7.23 23.44
N GLN A 37 -11.72 -7.18 23.93
CA GLN A 37 -10.64 -6.45 23.28
C GLN A 37 -9.89 -7.47 22.41
N GLY A 38 -10.00 -7.33 21.09
CA GLY A 38 -9.38 -8.24 20.13
C GLY A 38 -7.89 -8.40 20.44
N GLN A 39 -7.45 -9.65 20.61
CA GLN A 39 -6.04 -9.96 20.77
C GLN A 39 -5.29 -9.44 19.55
N THR A 40 -4.36 -8.52 19.77
CA THR A 40 -3.55 -7.92 18.72
C THR A 40 -2.44 -8.87 18.26
N GLY A 41 -2.08 -8.78 16.97
CA GLY A 41 -1.10 -9.63 16.30
C GLY A 41 0.34 -9.29 16.53
N TRP A 42 1.21 -10.02 15.84
CA TRP A 42 2.50 -9.46 15.46
C TRP A 42 2.36 -9.00 14.01
N PRO A 43 2.45 -7.70 13.71
CA PRO A 43 2.66 -6.55 14.61
C PRO A 43 1.46 -6.25 15.53
N TRP A 44 1.71 -5.65 16.70
CA TRP A 44 0.69 -5.39 17.74
C TRP A 44 -0.44 -4.46 17.31
N PHE A 45 -0.28 -3.72 16.23
CA PHE A 45 -1.32 -2.82 15.72
C PHE A 45 -2.16 -3.47 14.62
N LEU A 46 -1.91 -4.73 14.25
CA LEU A 46 -2.68 -5.44 13.24
C LEU A 46 -3.62 -6.50 13.84
N PRO A 47 -4.80 -6.71 13.22
CA PRO A 47 -5.67 -7.83 13.56
C PRO A 47 -5.00 -9.19 13.33
N GLN A 48 -5.36 -10.17 14.16
CA GLN A 48 -4.89 -11.56 14.04
C GLN A 48 -5.65 -12.38 12.99
N SER A 49 -6.74 -11.84 12.44
CA SER A 49 -7.48 -12.47 11.35
C SER A 49 -6.56 -12.54 10.14
N GLY A 50 -5.87 -13.67 9.98
CA GLY A 50 -5.07 -13.93 8.80
C GLY A 50 -5.92 -13.72 7.55
N LEU A 51 -5.31 -13.12 6.54
CA LEU A 51 -5.98 -12.84 5.29
C LEU A 51 -6.68 -14.06 4.73
N ARG A 52 -7.95 -13.85 4.45
CA ARG A 52 -8.77 -14.84 3.78
C ARG A 52 -8.32 -14.93 2.33
N ARG A 53 -7.69 -16.04 1.97
CA ARG A 53 -7.25 -16.33 0.58
C ARG A 53 -8.37 -16.13 -0.44
N ASP A 54 -9.61 -16.41 -0.04
CA ASP A 54 -10.80 -16.18 -0.86
C ASP A 54 -11.07 -14.69 -1.18
N LEU A 55 -10.56 -13.74 -0.37
CA LEU A 55 -10.63 -12.31 -0.70
C LEU A 55 -9.70 -11.97 -1.87
N LEU A 56 -8.48 -12.51 -1.90
CA LEU A 56 -7.55 -12.27 -3.02
C LEU A 56 -8.06 -12.90 -4.32
N GLU A 57 -8.70 -14.07 -4.23
CA GLU A 57 -9.33 -14.75 -5.36
C GLU A 57 -10.62 -14.04 -5.86
N SER A 58 -11.10 -13.03 -5.13
CA SER A 58 -12.28 -12.23 -5.51
C SER A 58 -11.95 -10.95 -6.30
N ALA A 59 -10.67 -10.70 -6.57
CA ALA A 59 -10.23 -9.61 -7.46
C ALA A 59 -10.97 -9.69 -8.81
N ALA A 60 -11.31 -8.54 -9.39
CA ALA A 60 -12.06 -8.53 -10.64
C ALA A 60 -11.29 -9.20 -11.79
N ASP A 61 -11.87 -10.26 -12.36
CA ASP A 61 -11.30 -10.96 -13.51
C ASP A 61 -11.67 -10.21 -14.80
N VAL A 62 -10.68 -9.51 -15.35
CA VAL A 62 -10.81 -8.70 -16.57
C VAL A 62 -11.15 -9.55 -17.80
N ASP A 63 -10.71 -10.81 -17.85
CA ASP A 63 -10.98 -11.69 -18.99
C ASP A 63 -12.41 -12.24 -18.95
N GLN A 64 -12.98 -12.41 -17.75
CA GLN A 64 -14.35 -12.89 -17.56
C GLN A 64 -15.39 -11.76 -17.58
N ASP A 65 -15.12 -10.64 -16.92
CA ASP A 65 -16.01 -9.46 -16.86
C ASP A 65 -15.21 -8.14 -16.96
N PRO A 66 -14.81 -7.73 -18.17
CA PRO A 66 -14.09 -6.48 -18.38
C PRO A 66 -14.85 -5.24 -17.91
N ALA A 67 -16.18 -5.25 -18.00
CA ALA A 67 -17.01 -4.09 -17.66
C ALA A 67 -17.14 -3.95 -16.13
N GLY A 68 -17.35 -5.06 -15.42
CA GLY A 68 -17.33 -5.11 -13.96
C GLY A 68 -15.97 -4.70 -13.42
N ALA A 69 -14.87 -5.25 -13.94
CA ALA A 69 -13.51 -4.87 -13.55
C ALA A 69 -13.27 -3.37 -13.77
N ALA A 70 -13.63 -2.84 -14.94
CA ALA A 70 -13.47 -1.41 -15.22
C ALA A 70 -14.28 -0.53 -14.24
N ALA A 71 -15.47 -0.96 -13.81
CA ALA A 71 -16.25 -0.25 -12.81
C ALA A 71 -15.60 -0.24 -11.42
N VAL A 72 -14.94 -1.33 -11.03
CA VAL A 72 -14.17 -1.40 -9.79
C VAL A 72 -12.98 -0.43 -9.85
N TYR A 73 -12.17 -0.50 -10.91
CA TYR A 73 -11.02 0.40 -11.08
C TYR A 73 -11.44 1.87 -11.18
N ALA A 74 -12.55 2.20 -11.84
CA ALA A 74 -13.06 3.56 -11.95
C ALA A 74 -13.52 4.14 -10.59
N GLY A 75 -13.84 3.28 -9.62
CA GLY A 75 -14.16 3.67 -8.25
C GLY A 75 -12.95 4.03 -7.39
N ILE A 76 -11.73 3.71 -7.84
CA ILE A 76 -10.49 4.04 -7.11
C ILE A 76 -10.19 5.54 -7.27
N PRO A 77 -10.07 6.31 -6.17
CA PRO A 77 -9.88 7.77 -6.24
C PRO A 77 -8.70 8.21 -7.10
N LEU A 78 -7.56 7.50 -7.04
CA LEU A 78 -6.41 7.75 -7.91
C LEU A 78 -6.78 7.70 -9.40
N VAL A 79 -7.45 6.63 -9.84
CA VAL A 79 -7.82 6.40 -11.24
C VAL A 79 -8.82 7.47 -11.68
N HIS A 80 -9.81 7.76 -10.84
CA HIS A 80 -10.78 8.81 -11.09
C HIS A 80 -10.11 10.18 -11.24
N GLY A 81 -9.19 10.52 -10.33
CA GLY A 81 -8.42 11.76 -10.38
C GLY A 81 -7.56 11.88 -11.64
N ALA A 82 -6.93 10.79 -12.07
CA ALA A 82 -6.13 10.76 -13.29
C ALA A 82 -6.98 11.01 -14.55
N VAL A 83 -8.14 10.38 -14.67
CA VAL A 83 -9.07 10.63 -15.79
C VAL A 83 -9.48 12.10 -15.83
N ARG A 84 -9.83 12.68 -14.67
CA ARG A 84 -10.22 14.10 -14.59
C ARG A 84 -9.07 15.05 -14.90
N LEU A 85 -7.83 14.68 -14.57
CA LEU A 85 -6.65 15.46 -14.95
C LEU A 85 -6.40 15.40 -16.46
N LEU A 86 -6.54 14.24 -17.08
CA LEU A 86 -6.45 14.11 -18.54
C LEU A 86 -7.52 14.96 -19.24
N GLU A 87 -8.76 14.94 -18.74
CA GLU A 87 -9.84 15.81 -19.23
C GLU A 87 -9.53 17.30 -19.03
N HIS A 88 -8.98 17.67 -17.88
CA HIS A 88 -8.61 19.05 -17.56
C HIS A 88 -7.49 19.58 -18.46
N VAL A 89 -6.44 18.77 -18.67
CA VAL A 89 -5.32 19.11 -19.56
C VAL A 89 -5.80 19.20 -21.01
N GLY A 90 -6.66 18.27 -21.46
CA GLY A 90 -7.22 18.29 -22.81
C GLY A 90 -6.13 18.28 -23.89
N GLU A 91 -6.12 19.29 -24.76
CA GLU A 91 -5.09 19.47 -25.79
C GLU A 91 -3.76 20.03 -25.22
N GLY A 92 -3.77 20.49 -23.97
CA GLY A 92 -2.63 21.00 -23.23
C GLY A 92 -2.97 22.26 -22.43
N CYS A 93 -2.18 22.54 -21.40
CA CYS A 93 -2.31 23.74 -20.57
C CYS A 93 -0.96 24.25 -20.06
N GLU A 94 -0.94 25.49 -19.56
CA GLU A 94 0.25 26.09 -18.96
C GLU A 94 0.56 25.42 -17.62
N VAL A 95 1.84 25.23 -17.34
CA VAL A 95 2.34 24.82 -16.02
C VAL A 95 3.39 25.81 -15.53
N THR A 96 3.59 25.84 -14.22
CA THR A 96 4.65 26.59 -13.57
C THR A 96 6.03 26.01 -13.93
N SER A 97 7.11 26.73 -13.59
CA SER A 97 8.48 26.31 -13.92
C SER A 97 8.93 25.03 -13.22
N ASP A 98 8.27 24.65 -12.12
CA ASP A 98 8.45 23.38 -11.40
C ASP A 98 7.49 22.28 -11.89
N GLY A 99 6.75 22.53 -12.99
CA GLY A 99 5.86 21.54 -13.59
C GLY A 99 4.54 21.34 -12.86
N ALA A 100 4.13 22.28 -11.99
CA ALA A 100 2.85 22.24 -11.30
C ALA A 100 1.76 22.97 -12.10
N LEU A 101 0.50 22.61 -11.86
CA LEU A 101 -0.63 23.40 -12.34
C LEU A 101 -0.64 24.78 -11.65
N PRO A 102 -1.05 25.85 -12.36
CA PRO A 102 -1.27 27.16 -11.75
C PRO A 102 -2.22 27.07 -10.56
N LEU A 103 -1.94 27.82 -9.48
CA LEU A 103 -2.72 27.75 -8.24
C LEU A 103 -4.22 28.03 -8.43
N ALA A 104 -4.58 28.84 -9.43
CA ALA A 104 -5.96 29.11 -9.79
C ALA A 104 -6.68 27.83 -10.30
N ASP A 105 -6.00 27.02 -11.09
CA ASP A 105 -6.53 25.77 -11.65
C ASP A 105 -6.63 24.71 -10.56
N VAL A 106 -5.61 24.59 -9.69
CA VAL A 106 -5.67 23.69 -8.53
C VAL A 106 -6.86 24.06 -7.62
N ARG A 107 -7.12 25.34 -7.37
CA ARG A 107 -8.30 25.78 -6.59
C ARG A 107 -9.61 25.39 -7.29
N ALA A 108 -9.67 25.48 -8.61
CA ALA A 108 -10.84 25.06 -9.38
C ALA A 108 -11.04 23.53 -9.32
N LEU A 109 -9.96 22.75 -9.38
CA LEU A 109 -9.99 21.30 -9.18
C LEU A 109 -10.48 20.95 -7.77
N VAL A 110 -9.88 21.52 -6.72
CA VAL A 110 -10.30 21.31 -5.32
C VAL A 110 -11.80 21.53 -5.14
N VAL A 111 -12.35 22.64 -5.66
CA VAL A 111 -13.78 22.94 -5.57
C VAL A 111 -14.62 21.95 -6.38
N SER A 112 -14.24 21.66 -7.62
CA SER A 112 -15.01 20.79 -8.52
C SER A 112 -14.90 19.29 -8.15
N TRP A 113 -13.88 18.92 -7.38
CA TRP A 113 -13.65 17.57 -6.87
C TRP A 113 -14.11 17.42 -5.43
N GLN A 114 -14.53 18.52 -4.79
CA GLN A 114 -14.97 18.55 -3.39
C GLN A 114 -13.90 18.02 -2.42
N LEU A 115 -12.63 18.33 -2.70
CA LEU A 115 -11.52 17.90 -1.86
C LEU A 115 -11.50 18.70 -0.55
N ASP A 116 -11.30 18.00 0.56
CA ASP A 116 -11.15 18.62 1.88
C ASP A 116 -9.67 18.97 2.14
N LEU A 117 -9.37 20.26 2.24
CA LEU A 117 -8.03 20.76 2.57
C LEU A 117 -7.77 20.87 4.08
N GLY A 118 -8.70 20.40 4.93
CA GLY A 118 -8.55 20.46 6.39
C GLY A 118 -8.43 21.90 6.93
N GLY A 119 -9.02 22.87 6.21
CA GLY A 119 -8.94 24.29 6.55
C GLY A 119 -7.60 24.97 6.27
N GLN A 120 -6.66 24.31 5.60
CA GLN A 120 -5.38 24.92 5.22
C GLN A 120 -5.52 25.86 4.01
N GLU A 121 -4.75 26.94 4.01
CA GLU A 121 -4.65 27.81 2.83
C GLU A 121 -3.80 27.11 1.75
N LEU A 122 -4.39 26.96 0.56
CA LEU A 122 -3.71 26.37 -0.57
C LEU A 122 -2.69 27.34 -1.17
N THR A 123 -1.41 26.96 -1.09
CA THR A 123 -0.25 27.73 -1.58
C THR A 123 0.47 27.06 -2.75
N SER A 124 0.31 25.74 -2.93
CA SER A 124 0.92 24.98 -4.03
C SER A 124 0.08 23.75 -4.39
N MET A 125 0.18 23.29 -5.64
CA MET A 125 -0.40 22.01 -6.08
C MET A 125 0.10 20.85 -5.22
N TRP A 126 1.38 20.89 -4.83
CA TRP A 126 2.07 19.82 -4.11
C TRP A 126 1.51 19.53 -2.71
N GLN A 127 0.57 20.36 -2.23
CA GLN A 127 -0.14 20.16 -0.96
C GLN A 127 -1.41 19.30 -1.09
N VAL A 128 -1.86 19.01 -2.32
CA VAL A 128 -3.11 18.28 -2.59
C VAL A 128 -2.76 16.90 -3.12
N GLY A 129 -2.59 15.93 -2.21
CA GLY A 129 -2.14 14.56 -2.55
C GLY A 129 -2.99 13.92 -3.64
N GLU A 130 -4.30 14.17 -3.62
CA GLU A 130 -5.29 13.64 -4.54
C GLU A 130 -5.12 14.18 -5.97
N VAL A 131 -4.37 15.27 -6.14
CA VAL A 131 -3.93 15.80 -7.43
C VAL A 131 -2.51 15.33 -7.73
N VAL A 132 -1.60 15.40 -6.74
CA VAL A 132 -0.18 15.08 -6.90
C VAL A 132 0.06 13.63 -7.31
N GLY A 133 -0.59 12.68 -6.63
CA GLY A 133 -0.45 11.25 -6.93
C GLY A 133 -0.77 10.93 -8.39
N PRO A 134 -2.01 11.21 -8.86
CA PRO A 134 -2.35 10.95 -10.26
C PRO A 134 -1.56 11.82 -11.24
N TRP A 135 -1.24 13.08 -10.92
CA TRP A 135 -0.38 13.91 -11.79
C TRP A 135 0.98 13.26 -12.03
N ASN A 136 1.68 12.87 -10.97
CA ASN A 136 2.99 12.25 -11.07
C ASN A 136 2.91 10.92 -11.83
N ALA A 137 1.94 10.07 -11.52
CA ALA A 137 1.75 8.79 -12.21
C ALA A 137 1.47 8.97 -13.71
N LEU A 138 0.67 9.98 -14.07
CA LEU A 138 0.38 10.33 -15.47
C LEU A 138 1.63 10.80 -16.23
N VAL A 139 2.47 11.61 -15.58
CA VAL A 139 3.74 12.07 -16.15
C VAL A 139 4.73 10.91 -16.28
N SER A 140 4.93 10.11 -15.23
CA SER A 140 5.84 8.96 -15.22
C SER A 140 5.47 7.92 -16.28
N GLY A 141 4.19 7.67 -16.49
CA GLY A 141 3.72 6.75 -17.52
C GLY A 141 3.60 7.35 -18.92
N GLY A 142 3.97 8.62 -19.10
CA GLY A 142 4.00 9.31 -20.39
C GLY A 142 2.62 9.66 -20.96
N TRP A 143 1.57 9.66 -20.15
CA TRP A 143 0.25 10.16 -20.55
C TRP A 143 0.17 11.68 -20.54
N LEU A 144 1.03 12.31 -19.75
CA LEU A 144 1.27 13.75 -19.77
C LEU A 144 2.73 14.03 -20.14
N GLU A 145 2.93 14.86 -21.16
CA GLU A 145 4.25 15.30 -21.58
C GLU A 145 4.52 16.72 -21.05
N LEU A 146 5.47 16.82 -20.12
CA LEU A 146 5.89 18.09 -19.55
C LEU A 146 7.01 18.71 -20.37
N SER A 147 6.82 19.99 -20.69
CA SER A 147 7.88 20.92 -21.08
C SER A 147 8.12 21.93 -19.95
N SER A 148 8.96 22.93 -20.17
CA SER A 148 9.33 23.91 -19.13
C SER A 148 8.16 24.73 -18.56
N THR A 149 7.11 24.96 -19.35
CA THR A 149 5.97 25.82 -18.98
C THR A 149 4.64 25.34 -19.58
N TRP A 150 4.62 24.14 -20.15
CA TRP A 150 3.44 23.60 -20.80
C TRP A 150 3.37 22.09 -20.59
N VAL A 151 2.16 21.57 -20.37
CA VAL A 151 1.85 20.15 -20.35
C VAL A 151 0.91 19.83 -21.50
N GLY A 152 1.15 18.71 -22.19
CA GLY A 152 0.25 18.21 -23.24
C GLY A 152 -0.07 16.73 -23.05
N PRO A 153 -1.03 16.19 -23.82
CA PRO A 153 -1.29 14.76 -23.83
C PRO A 153 -0.09 14.01 -24.46
N GLY A 154 0.30 12.90 -23.85
CA GLY A 154 1.25 11.95 -24.41
C GLY A 154 0.57 10.65 -24.84
N GLU A 155 1.30 9.78 -25.54
CA GLU A 155 0.79 8.47 -25.96
C GLU A 155 0.51 7.53 -24.78
N GLY A 156 1.30 7.67 -23.70
CA GLY A 156 1.26 6.77 -22.55
C GLY A 156 1.77 5.36 -22.84
N MET A 157 2.02 4.59 -21.79
CA MET A 157 2.38 3.17 -21.93
C MET A 157 1.19 2.24 -22.23
N ALA A 158 -0.03 2.71 -21.99
CA ALA A 158 -1.28 2.05 -22.34
C ALA A 158 -2.33 3.10 -22.76
N PRO A 159 -3.25 2.80 -23.68
CA PRO A 159 -4.26 3.77 -24.11
C PRO A 159 -5.15 4.23 -22.95
N ALA A 160 -5.19 5.54 -22.68
CA ALA A 160 -6.14 6.15 -21.75
C ALA A 160 -7.48 6.40 -22.48
N VAL A 161 -8.32 5.36 -22.53
CA VAL A 161 -9.61 5.38 -23.23
C VAL A 161 -10.79 5.38 -22.24
N PRO A 162 -11.94 6.00 -22.58
CA PRO A 162 -13.10 5.99 -21.70
C PRO A 162 -13.56 4.57 -21.35
N GLN A 163 -13.89 4.35 -20.07
CA GLN A 163 -14.39 3.06 -19.57
C GLN A 163 -15.54 2.49 -20.42
N ALA A 164 -16.47 3.34 -20.86
CA ALA A 164 -17.66 2.91 -21.60
C ALA A 164 -17.35 2.46 -23.04
N GLU A 165 -16.23 2.89 -23.61
CA GLU A 165 -15.85 2.60 -25.00
C GLU A 165 -15.04 1.31 -25.07
N GLU A 166 -13.99 1.19 -24.25
CA GLU A 166 -13.12 0.01 -24.21
C GLU A 166 -12.75 -0.38 -22.76
N PRO A 167 -13.62 -1.13 -22.05
CA PRO A 167 -13.42 -1.46 -20.64
C PRO A 167 -12.08 -2.17 -20.34
N ALA A 168 -11.68 -3.13 -21.16
CA ALA A 168 -10.43 -3.86 -20.98
C ALA A 168 -9.18 -2.97 -21.15
N ALA A 169 -9.25 -1.97 -22.03
CA ALA A 169 -8.17 -1.00 -22.21
C ALA A 169 -8.10 0.00 -21.06
N PHE A 170 -9.25 0.45 -20.57
CA PHE A 170 -9.35 1.26 -19.35
C PHE A 170 -8.73 0.54 -18.14
N VAL A 171 -9.02 -0.76 -17.95
CA VAL A 171 -8.41 -1.53 -16.86
C VAL A 171 -6.88 -1.60 -17.02
N ARG A 172 -6.37 -1.84 -18.22
CA ARG A 172 -4.90 -1.82 -18.47
C ARG A 172 -4.28 -0.47 -18.13
N PHE A 173 -4.93 0.63 -18.48
CA PHE A 173 -4.52 1.98 -18.08
C PHE A 173 -4.51 2.14 -16.56
N ALA A 174 -5.60 1.79 -15.88
CA ALA A 174 -5.74 1.94 -14.43
C ALA A 174 -4.70 1.11 -13.65
N ARG A 175 -4.45 -0.13 -14.07
CA ARG A 175 -3.42 -1.00 -13.48
C ARG A 175 -2.03 -0.40 -13.65
N ALA A 176 -1.70 0.04 -14.87
CA ALA A 176 -0.42 0.68 -15.15
C ALA A 176 -0.21 1.96 -14.31
N LEU A 177 -1.26 2.78 -14.16
CA LEU A 177 -1.25 3.99 -13.34
C LEU A 177 -0.95 3.69 -11.86
N ILE A 178 -1.68 2.73 -11.27
CA ILE A 178 -1.51 2.32 -9.88
C ILE A 178 -0.10 1.75 -9.67
N LEU A 179 0.32 0.83 -10.54
CA LEU A 179 1.62 0.17 -10.46
C LEU A 179 2.77 1.19 -10.56
N LEU A 180 2.71 2.12 -11.50
CA LEU A 180 3.74 3.15 -11.66
C LEU A 180 3.82 4.07 -10.45
N LEU A 181 2.68 4.53 -9.92
CA LEU A 181 2.68 5.33 -8.70
C LEU A 181 3.37 4.58 -7.57
N LEU A 182 2.99 3.32 -7.35
CA LEU A 182 3.56 2.47 -6.30
C LEU A 182 5.07 2.29 -6.47
N LEU A 183 5.52 2.01 -7.69
CA LEU A 183 6.95 1.91 -8.00
C LEU A 183 7.70 3.22 -7.74
N ASP A 184 7.11 4.36 -8.09
CA ASP A 184 7.71 5.67 -7.87
C ASP A 184 7.84 5.98 -6.37
N VAL A 185 6.75 5.80 -5.60
CA VAL A 185 6.77 6.09 -4.16
C VAL A 185 7.63 5.10 -3.36
N LEU A 186 7.77 3.85 -3.81
CA LEU A 186 8.65 2.87 -3.16
C LEU A 186 10.13 3.11 -3.47
N LYS A 187 10.46 3.69 -4.63
CA LYS A 187 11.85 4.07 -4.99
C LYS A 187 12.29 5.38 -4.34
N GLN A 188 11.33 6.25 -4.01
CA GLN A 188 11.59 7.56 -3.46
C GLN A 188 11.86 7.48 -1.95
N SER A 189 12.71 8.38 -1.44
CA SER A 189 12.94 8.45 0.01
C SER A 189 11.67 8.94 0.72
N PRO A 190 11.44 8.53 1.99
CA PRO A 190 10.31 9.06 2.77
C PRO A 190 10.33 10.60 2.88
N GLU A 191 11.50 11.22 2.92
CA GLU A 191 11.66 12.67 3.03
C GLU A 191 11.15 13.41 1.78
N ASP A 192 11.20 12.75 0.62
CA ASP A 192 10.76 13.31 -0.66
C ASP A 192 9.32 12.90 -1.04
N GLY A 193 8.59 12.22 -0.14
CA GLY A 193 7.21 11.78 -0.38
C GLY A 193 7.04 10.31 -0.73
N GLY A 194 8.12 9.52 -0.65
CA GLY A 194 8.09 8.06 -0.77
C GLY A 194 7.61 7.34 0.48
N LEU A 195 7.55 6.02 0.38
CA LEU A 195 7.17 5.11 1.47
C LEU A 195 8.41 4.59 2.20
N PHE A 196 8.25 4.17 3.45
CA PHE A 196 9.25 3.31 4.08
C PHE A 196 9.25 1.92 3.43
N GLY A 197 8.07 1.40 3.09
CA GLY A 197 7.95 0.12 2.40
C GLY A 197 8.34 -1.08 3.26
N ASP A 198 8.29 -0.94 4.59
CA ASP A 198 8.60 -2.01 5.52
C ASP A 198 7.56 -3.16 5.41
N PRO A 199 7.90 -4.42 5.78
CA PRO A 199 6.96 -5.55 5.72
C PRO A 199 5.63 -5.30 6.45
N ASP A 200 5.66 -4.50 7.51
CA ASP A 200 4.47 -4.13 8.28
C ASP A 200 3.50 -3.24 7.48
N THR A 201 3.99 -2.42 6.54
CA THR A 201 3.13 -1.61 5.65
C THR A 201 2.32 -2.53 4.74
N PHE A 202 2.94 -3.54 4.14
CA PHE A 202 2.26 -4.50 3.28
C PHE A 202 1.33 -5.41 4.09
N ALA A 203 1.72 -5.83 5.29
CA ALA A 203 0.85 -6.54 6.20
C ALA A 203 -0.36 -5.68 6.63
N ALA A 204 -0.20 -4.37 6.80
CA ALA A 204 -1.30 -3.47 7.12
C ALA A 204 -2.26 -3.27 5.93
N LEU A 205 -1.72 -3.07 4.72
CA LEU A 205 -2.51 -2.94 3.49
C LEU A 205 -3.49 -4.09 3.31
N MET A 206 -3.01 -5.29 3.61
CA MET A 206 -3.77 -6.52 3.60
C MET A 206 -5.04 -6.52 4.46
N HIS A 207 -5.10 -5.76 5.55
CA HIS A 207 -6.29 -5.62 6.38
C HIS A 207 -7.23 -4.49 5.93
N THR A 208 -6.81 -3.64 4.99
CA THR A 208 -7.65 -2.52 4.50
C THR A 208 -8.83 -2.97 3.65
N VAL A 209 -8.81 -4.21 3.13
CA VAL A 209 -9.89 -4.79 2.32
C VAL A 209 -10.90 -5.61 3.14
N GLU A 210 -10.71 -5.70 4.45
CA GLU A 210 -11.74 -6.24 5.33
C GLU A 210 -13.00 -5.33 5.27
N PRO A 211 -14.22 -5.85 5.49
CA PRO A 211 -15.45 -5.06 5.38
C PRO A 211 -15.45 -3.80 6.25
N GLU A 212 -14.86 -3.89 7.44
CA GLU A 212 -14.70 -2.79 8.39
C GLU A 212 -13.43 -1.96 8.15
N GLY A 213 -12.57 -2.36 7.20
CA GLY A 213 -11.26 -1.77 6.95
C GLY A 213 -10.27 -2.01 8.09
N LEU A 214 -9.06 -1.46 7.94
CA LEU A 214 -8.07 -1.47 9.00
C LEU A 214 -8.29 -0.27 9.92
N LEU A 215 -8.59 -0.54 11.19
CA LEU A 215 -8.70 0.48 12.22
C LEU A 215 -7.39 0.59 12.99
N LEU A 216 -6.80 1.78 13.00
CA LEU A 216 -5.61 2.11 13.80
C LEU A 216 -5.90 3.29 14.74
N PRO A 217 -5.21 3.41 15.87
CA PRO A 217 -5.18 4.68 16.62
C PRO A 217 -4.83 5.86 15.69
N ALA A 218 -5.36 7.04 15.93
CA ALA A 218 -5.06 8.20 15.08
C ALA A 218 -3.65 8.75 15.34
N GLU A 219 -3.13 8.57 16.56
CA GLU A 219 -1.80 8.98 16.99
C GLU A 219 -1.21 7.91 17.90
N ILE A 220 0.12 7.75 17.90
CA ILE A 220 0.80 6.82 18.82
C ILE A 220 0.50 7.13 20.30
N ARG A 221 0.31 8.40 20.65
CA ARG A 221 -0.07 8.81 22.02
C ARG A 221 -1.37 8.15 22.47
N ILE A 222 -2.32 7.97 21.57
CA ILE A 222 -3.61 7.34 21.87
C ILE A 222 -3.40 5.85 22.14
N ALA A 223 -2.51 5.20 21.39
CA ALA A 223 -2.13 3.81 21.66
C ALA A 223 -1.43 3.65 23.02
N LEU A 224 -0.55 4.59 23.37
CA LEU A 224 0.13 4.63 24.66
C LEU A 224 -0.85 4.85 25.82
N ASP A 225 -1.75 5.82 25.69
CA ASP A 225 -2.77 6.12 26.71
C ASP A 225 -3.73 4.94 26.94
N ARG A 226 -3.94 4.12 25.91
CA ARG A 226 -4.75 2.89 25.96
C ARG A 226 -3.95 1.65 26.40
N GLY A 227 -2.64 1.75 26.61
CA GLY A 227 -1.77 0.63 27.00
C GLY A 227 -1.67 -0.47 25.95
N LEU A 228 -1.76 -0.12 24.65
CA LEU A 228 -1.70 -1.09 23.55
C LEU A 228 -0.27 -1.40 23.08
N VAL A 229 0.66 -0.47 23.32
CA VAL A 229 2.05 -0.59 22.89
C VAL A 229 2.77 -1.60 23.80
N PRO A 230 3.44 -2.63 23.23
CA PRO A 230 4.25 -3.56 24.01
C PRO A 230 5.32 -2.84 24.84
N GLU A 231 5.62 -3.38 26.01
CA GLU A 231 6.70 -2.90 26.88
C GLU A 231 8.02 -3.65 26.58
N ASP A 232 9.14 -2.95 26.72
CA ASP A 232 10.48 -3.52 26.69
C ASP A 232 10.79 -4.31 28.00
N PRO A 233 11.93 -5.00 28.10
CA PRO A 233 12.29 -5.73 29.34
C PRO A 233 12.46 -4.87 30.59
N GLY A 234 12.56 -3.54 30.45
CA GLY A 234 12.61 -2.56 31.53
C GLY A 234 11.22 -2.11 32.01
N GLY A 235 10.16 -2.45 31.28
CA GLY A 235 8.79 -2.02 31.55
C GLY A 235 8.46 -0.64 30.96
N ASP A 236 9.32 -0.09 30.10
CA ASP A 236 9.04 1.13 29.34
C ASP A 236 8.42 0.76 27.98
N PRO A 237 7.60 1.62 27.34
CA PRO A 237 7.08 1.33 26.01
C PRO A 237 8.19 1.07 24.99
N ASP A 238 8.08 -0.02 24.23
CA ASP A 238 9.10 -0.43 23.28
C ASP A 238 9.18 0.56 22.11
N MET A 239 10.34 1.23 22.01
CA MET A 239 10.59 2.24 20.98
C MET A 239 10.66 1.67 19.57
N ASP A 240 11.03 0.40 19.40
CA ASP A 240 11.06 -0.25 18.09
C ASP A 240 9.61 -0.51 17.63
N GLU A 241 8.73 -0.95 18.53
CA GLU A 241 7.31 -1.15 18.24
C GLU A 241 6.56 0.16 17.95
N ILE A 242 6.95 1.25 18.63
CA ILE A 242 6.48 2.60 18.31
C ILE A 242 6.90 3.02 16.90
N GLN A 243 8.16 2.77 16.53
CA GLN A 243 8.67 3.13 15.20
C GLN A 243 7.98 2.34 14.09
N ARG A 244 7.81 1.02 14.27
CA ARG A 244 7.10 0.14 13.33
C ARG A 244 5.69 0.65 13.04
N TYR A 245 4.94 0.95 14.11
CA TYR A 245 3.62 1.54 14.00
C TYR A 245 3.64 2.87 13.23
N TRP A 246 4.55 3.79 13.60
CA TRP A 246 4.61 5.11 12.99
C TRP A 246 4.92 5.04 11.48
N ARG A 247 5.82 4.15 11.07
CA ARG A 247 6.16 3.96 9.65
C ARG A 247 4.98 3.40 8.87
N ALA A 248 4.35 2.33 9.36
CA ALA A 248 3.17 1.74 8.72
C ALA A 248 2.02 2.75 8.62
N GLN A 249 1.71 3.47 9.70
CA GLN A 249 0.66 4.50 9.70
C GLN A 249 0.97 5.63 8.71
N ARG A 250 2.23 6.07 8.64
CA ARG A 250 2.66 7.10 7.69
C ARG A 250 2.52 6.64 6.25
N ASP A 251 2.95 5.41 5.94
CA ASP A 251 2.82 4.85 4.59
C ASP A 251 1.34 4.74 4.18
N LEU A 252 0.47 4.21 5.03
CA LEU A 252 -0.97 4.15 4.77
C LEU A 252 -1.58 5.54 4.58
N THR A 253 -1.12 6.54 5.34
CA THR A 253 -1.56 7.93 5.19
C THR A 253 -1.13 8.52 3.86
N ALA A 254 0.10 8.24 3.40
CA ALA A 254 0.58 8.67 2.10
C ALA A 254 -0.20 8.01 0.95
N LEU A 255 -0.42 6.70 1.03
CA LEU A 255 -1.24 5.96 0.07
C LEU A 255 -2.68 6.48 0.02
N ALA A 256 -3.27 6.82 1.16
CA ALA A 256 -4.58 7.46 1.21
C ALA A 256 -4.57 8.85 0.57
N ALA A 257 -3.55 9.67 0.85
CA ALA A 257 -3.40 10.98 0.24
C ALA A 257 -3.30 10.90 -1.29
N TYR A 258 -2.65 9.87 -1.83
CA TYR A 258 -2.58 9.64 -3.28
C TYR A 258 -3.84 8.97 -3.87
N GLY A 259 -4.85 8.68 -3.05
CA GLY A 259 -6.11 8.10 -3.51
C GLY A 259 -6.06 6.59 -3.80
N LEU A 260 -5.05 5.89 -3.26
CA LEU A 260 -4.99 4.41 -3.29
C LEU A 260 -5.79 3.78 -2.16
N LEU A 261 -5.97 4.51 -1.05
CA LEU A 261 -6.81 4.12 0.08
C LEU A 261 -7.82 5.24 0.37
N SER A 262 -8.96 4.86 0.94
CA SER A 262 -9.84 5.80 1.64
C SER A 262 -9.43 5.88 3.10
N ARG A 263 -9.50 7.08 3.68
CA ARG A 263 -9.16 7.34 5.07
C ARG A 263 -10.31 8.08 5.74
N GLU A 264 -10.78 7.56 6.87
CA GLU A 264 -11.76 8.24 7.70
C GLU A 264 -11.25 8.32 9.13
N THR A 265 -11.30 9.51 9.71
CA THR A 265 -10.98 9.68 11.14
C THR A 265 -12.29 9.66 11.91
N SER A 266 -12.34 8.85 12.96
CA SER A 266 -13.44 8.80 13.93
C SER A 266 -13.81 10.20 14.46
N ALA A 267 -15.08 10.38 14.82
CA ALA A 267 -15.60 11.69 15.25
C ALA A 267 -14.95 12.24 16.53
N ASP A 268 -14.43 11.36 17.39
CA ASP A 268 -13.68 11.71 18.60
C ASP A 268 -12.16 11.90 18.33
N GLY A 269 -11.74 11.72 17.08
CA GLY A 269 -10.35 11.84 16.64
C GLY A 269 -9.46 10.74 17.17
N GLN A 270 -10.02 9.65 17.70
CA GLN A 270 -9.24 8.66 18.42
C GLN A 270 -8.63 7.59 17.52
N ASP A 271 -9.38 7.19 16.50
CA ASP A 271 -9.03 6.14 15.56
C ASP A 271 -9.16 6.64 14.12
N THR A 272 -8.36 6.04 13.23
CA THR A 272 -8.39 6.22 11.78
C THR A 272 -8.67 4.87 11.13
N SER A 273 -9.71 4.80 10.31
CA SER A 273 -9.98 3.66 9.44
C SER A 273 -9.36 3.87 8.06
N PHE A 274 -8.76 2.81 7.52
CA PHE A 274 -8.23 2.74 6.18
C PHE A 274 -8.97 1.66 5.40
N HIS A 275 -9.52 2.04 4.25
CA HIS A 275 -10.21 1.13 3.35
C HIS A 275 -9.52 1.09 1.99
N GLY A 276 -9.25 -0.11 1.50
CA GLY A 276 -8.62 -0.36 0.21
C GLY A 276 -9.51 -1.14 -0.75
N ALA A 277 -9.05 -1.25 -1.98
CA ALA A 277 -9.59 -2.20 -2.95
C ALA A 277 -8.60 -3.35 -3.16
N ILE A 278 -9.09 -4.56 -3.41
CA ILE A 278 -8.24 -5.75 -3.65
C ILE A 278 -7.32 -5.49 -4.84
N GLU A 279 -7.80 -4.79 -5.85
CA GLU A 279 -7.05 -4.39 -7.04
C GLU A 279 -5.81 -3.57 -6.68
N VAL A 280 -5.91 -2.63 -5.72
CA VAL A 280 -4.77 -1.84 -5.26
C VAL A 280 -3.75 -2.72 -4.55
N ILE A 281 -4.22 -3.65 -3.72
CA ILE A 281 -3.35 -4.61 -3.02
C ILE A 281 -2.59 -5.47 -4.02
N VAL A 282 -3.26 -6.06 -5.00
CA VAL A 282 -2.62 -6.89 -6.03
C VAL A 282 -1.49 -6.13 -6.72
N GLU A 283 -1.72 -4.88 -7.10
CA GLU A 283 -0.68 -4.06 -7.73
C GLU A 283 0.43 -3.63 -6.76
N ALA A 284 0.14 -3.42 -5.47
CA ALA A 284 1.14 -3.13 -4.44
C ALA A 284 2.13 -4.29 -4.25
N PHE A 285 1.63 -5.52 -4.17
CA PHE A 285 2.49 -6.71 -4.10
C PHE A 285 3.27 -6.93 -5.41
N GLY A 286 2.64 -6.68 -6.56
CA GLY A 286 3.34 -6.71 -7.85
C GLY A 286 4.49 -5.70 -7.93
N ALA A 287 4.29 -4.46 -7.44
CA ALA A 287 5.34 -3.45 -7.36
C ALA A 287 6.50 -3.89 -6.46
N GLN A 288 6.19 -4.47 -5.30
CA GLN A 288 7.18 -4.96 -4.34
C GLN A 288 8.03 -6.09 -4.93
N GLU A 289 7.40 -7.02 -5.65
CA GLU A 289 8.09 -8.13 -6.33
C GLU A 289 9.05 -7.60 -7.40
N ILE A 290 8.58 -6.69 -8.27
CA ILE A 290 9.43 -6.06 -9.30
C ILE A 290 10.65 -5.37 -8.69
N LEU A 291 10.49 -4.63 -7.60
CA LEU A 291 11.62 -3.95 -6.96
C LEU A 291 12.61 -4.93 -6.33
N SER A 292 12.10 -5.99 -5.70
CA SER A 292 12.94 -7.02 -5.08
C SER A 292 13.82 -7.70 -6.13
N GLU A 293 13.29 -7.97 -7.33
CA GLU A 293 14.06 -8.55 -8.45
C GLU A 293 15.12 -7.59 -9.01
N LEU A 294 14.91 -6.27 -8.92
CA LEU A 294 15.87 -5.27 -9.41
C LEU A 294 17.06 -5.06 -8.47
N ASP A 295 16.87 -5.31 -7.17
CA ASP A 295 17.88 -5.15 -6.13
C ASP A 295 18.75 -6.42 -5.92
N GLU A 296 18.40 -7.55 -6.53
CA GLU A 296 19.24 -8.75 -6.50
C GLU A 296 20.55 -8.51 -7.28
N PRO A 297 21.73 -8.71 -6.66
CA PRO A 297 23.00 -8.56 -7.36
C PRO A 297 23.16 -9.66 -8.42
N GLN A 298 23.33 -9.26 -9.68
CA GLN A 298 23.71 -10.15 -10.80
C GLN A 298 25.10 -10.77 -10.62
#